data_AF-A0A5F8GPG3-F1
#
_entry.id   AF-A0A5F8GPG3-F1
#
_cell.length_a   1.000
_cell.length_b   1.000
_cell.length_c   1.000
_cell.angle_alpha   90.00
_cell.angle_beta   90.00
_cell.angle_gamma   90.00
#
_symmetry.space_group_name_H-M   'P 1'
#
loop_
_entity.id
_entity.type
_entity.pdbx_description
1 polymer ?
#
loop_
_entity_poly.entity_id
_entity_poly.type
_entity_poly.pdbx_seq_one_letter_code
_entity_poly.pdbx_strand_id
1 'polypeptide(L)'
;MAHEAFGPPLRETLSRWKREQAQLKASVIDHDTEAWQQKTDFTGLFRVGGVDISFIKGDDVRACASLVVLSYPELEVLYEEHRMVNLTAPYISGFLAFREVSFLVDAIQRLQKKKPDLMPQVLLVDGNGVLHHRGFGVACHIGILTDLPCIGVAKKLLQVDGLKNNDLHKEKIQHLKTGGDTFPLMGDSGSILGMALKSHNKSSKPLYISVGHKVSLETAVHLIQACCRYRIPEPIRQADIRSREYVRRTIELANSQEAEKERLKEIAGYDLGNSERSGEQATKRSESLPGFAASPASVPQGERRLLMEKQSYLWVRICWDRWYIECDLRQSPFSLQ
;
A
#
# COMPACT_ATOMS: atom_id res chain seq x y z
N MET A 1 -35.68 4.78 10.25
CA MET A 1 -35.35 4.46 8.85
C MET A 1 -33.95 4.99 8.57
N ALA A 2 -32.94 4.15 8.82
CA ALA A 2 -31.55 4.49 8.53
C ALA A 2 -31.21 3.91 7.15
N HIS A 3 -30.95 4.79 6.19
CA HIS A 3 -30.39 4.41 4.91
C HIS A 3 -28.90 4.12 5.12
N GLU A 4 -28.56 2.85 5.35
CA GLU A 4 -27.19 2.38 5.16
C GLU A 4 -26.82 2.52 3.68
N ALA A 5 -25.76 3.27 3.41
CA ALA A 5 -25.21 3.46 2.07
C ALA A 5 -24.57 2.14 1.59
N PHE A 6 -25.38 1.25 1.04
CA PHE A 6 -24.88 0.10 0.30
C PHE A 6 -24.16 0.60 -0.95
N GLY A 7 -22.84 0.41 -1.00
CA GLY A 7 -22.05 0.61 -2.22
C GLY A 7 -22.59 -0.21 -3.41
N PRO A 8 -22.10 0.05 -4.62
CA PRO A 8 -22.60 -0.63 -5.82
C PRO A 8 -22.51 -2.16 -5.67
N PRO A 9 -23.52 -2.92 -6.14
CA PRO A 9 -23.54 -4.38 -6.04
C PRO A 9 -22.20 -5.01 -6.44
N LEU A 10 -21.79 -6.09 -5.76
CA LEU A 10 -20.50 -6.76 -5.98
C LEU A 10 -20.24 -7.07 -7.47
N ARG A 11 -21.28 -7.43 -8.22
CA ARG A 11 -21.24 -7.70 -9.66
C ARG A 11 -20.86 -6.46 -10.49
N GLU A 12 -21.38 -5.29 -10.14
CA GLU A 12 -21.07 -4.02 -10.79
C GLU A 12 -19.64 -3.58 -10.46
N THR A 13 -19.25 -3.69 -9.20
CA THR A 13 -17.88 -3.41 -8.73
C THR A 13 -16.86 -4.27 -9.50
N LEU A 14 -17.11 -5.58 -9.59
CA LEU A 14 -16.29 -6.51 -10.37
C LEU A 14 -16.21 -6.13 -11.85
N SER A 15 -17.34 -5.76 -12.46
CA SER A 15 -17.39 -5.40 -13.87
C SER A 15 -16.59 -4.11 -14.14
N ARG A 16 -16.66 -3.13 -13.23
CA ARG A 16 -15.84 -1.92 -13.28
C ARG A 16 -14.36 -2.24 -13.16
N TRP A 17 -13.96 -3.01 -12.15
CA TRP A 17 -12.56 -3.39 -11.93
C TRP A 17 -11.96 -4.18 -13.09
N LYS A 18 -12.74 -5.07 -13.73
CA LYS A 18 -12.30 -5.78 -14.94
C LYS A 18 -11.98 -4.81 -16.08
N ARG A 19 -12.85 -3.82 -16.33
CA ARG A 19 -12.64 -2.82 -17.38
C ARG A 19 -11.41 -1.96 -17.08
N GLU A 20 -11.28 -1.52 -15.84
CA GLU A 20 -10.16 -0.69 -15.41
C GLU A 20 -8.82 -1.44 -15.53
N GLN A 21 -8.74 -2.70 -15.11
CA GLN A 21 -7.54 -3.51 -15.33
C GLN A 21 -7.22 -3.67 -16.82
N ALA A 22 -8.22 -3.92 -17.67
CA ALA A 22 -7.99 -4.06 -19.11
C ALA A 22 -7.46 -2.76 -19.73
N GLN A 23 -8.02 -1.61 -19.33
CA GLN A 23 -7.59 -0.30 -19.80
C GLN A 23 -6.15 0.02 -19.37
N LEU A 24 -5.84 -0.15 -18.08
CA LEU A 24 -4.50 0.15 -17.56
C LEU A 24 -3.45 -0.86 -18.06
N LYS A 25 -3.82 -2.13 -18.24
CA LYS A 25 -2.93 -3.17 -18.79
C LYS A 25 -2.41 -2.78 -20.17
N ALA A 26 -3.23 -2.16 -21.01
CA ALA A 26 -2.82 -1.73 -22.34
C ALA A 26 -1.68 -0.69 -22.34
N SER A 27 -1.43 -0.04 -21.20
CA SER A 27 -0.34 0.93 -21.02
C SER A 27 0.93 0.32 -20.41
N VAL A 28 0.95 -0.99 -20.11
CA VAL A 28 2.12 -1.64 -19.52
C VAL A 28 3.23 -1.75 -20.56
N ILE A 29 4.35 -1.09 -20.28
CA ILE A 29 5.62 -1.24 -20.99
C ILE A 29 6.41 -2.38 -20.36
N ASP A 30 6.84 -3.35 -21.17
CA ASP A 30 7.54 -4.58 -20.75
C ASP A 30 8.99 -4.68 -21.24
N HIS A 31 9.56 -3.53 -21.65
CA HIS A 31 10.95 -3.37 -22.03
C HIS A 31 11.59 -2.23 -21.24
N ASP A 32 12.92 -2.17 -21.29
CA ASP A 32 13.72 -1.16 -20.60
C ASP A 32 13.54 0.22 -21.25
N THR A 33 13.29 1.24 -20.42
CA THR A 33 13.11 2.63 -20.85
C THR A 33 14.22 3.56 -20.37
N GLU A 34 15.01 3.13 -19.39
CA GLU A 34 16.02 3.96 -18.72
C GLU A 34 17.44 3.55 -19.10
N ALA A 35 18.34 4.53 -19.19
CA ALA A 35 19.74 4.27 -19.60
C ALA A 35 20.49 3.33 -18.65
N TRP A 36 20.19 3.35 -17.35
CA TRP A 36 20.83 2.49 -16.35
C TRP A 36 20.47 1.00 -16.53
N GLN A 37 19.33 0.69 -17.14
CA GLN A 37 18.88 -0.68 -17.38
C GLN A 37 19.70 -1.38 -18.48
N GLN A 38 20.27 -0.60 -19.40
CA GLN A 38 21.11 -1.12 -20.49
C GLN A 38 22.56 -1.37 -20.04
N LYS A 39 22.92 -1.05 -18.80
CA LYS A 39 24.25 -1.25 -18.24
C LYS A 39 24.28 -2.55 -17.45
N THR A 40 25.24 -3.43 -17.74
CA THR A 40 25.36 -4.74 -17.08
C THR A 40 25.58 -4.64 -15.58
N ASP A 41 26.17 -3.55 -15.10
CA ASP A 41 26.42 -3.26 -13.69
C ASP A 41 25.40 -2.28 -13.08
N PHE A 42 24.39 -1.88 -13.87
CA PHE A 42 23.41 -0.84 -13.54
C PHE A 42 24.03 0.53 -13.21
N THR A 43 25.18 0.88 -13.82
CA THR A 43 25.75 2.23 -13.68
C THR A 43 24.71 3.31 -14.00
N GLY A 44 24.50 4.23 -13.05
CA GLY A 44 23.46 5.26 -13.10
C GLY A 44 22.21 4.93 -12.29
N LEU A 45 22.11 3.73 -11.72
CA LEU A 45 21.13 3.38 -10.68
C LEU A 45 21.72 3.71 -9.31
N PHE A 46 21.02 4.53 -8.54
CA PHE A 46 21.43 4.99 -7.21
C PHE A 46 20.43 4.65 -6.12
N ARG A 47 19.15 4.43 -6.48
CA ARG A 47 18.06 4.24 -5.52
C ARG A 47 17.05 3.20 -5.97
N VAL A 48 16.86 2.19 -5.13
CA VAL A 48 15.86 1.13 -5.32
C VAL A 48 14.85 1.20 -4.19
N GLY A 49 13.56 1.28 -4.55
CA GLY A 49 12.48 1.29 -3.58
C GLY A 49 11.91 -0.10 -3.34
N GLY A 50 11.37 -0.31 -2.15
CA GLY A 50 10.65 -1.52 -1.76
C GLY A 50 9.29 -1.15 -1.20
N VAL A 51 8.26 -1.88 -1.58
CA VAL A 51 6.91 -1.70 -1.04
C VAL A 51 6.31 -3.01 -0.54
N ASP A 52 5.55 -2.92 0.55
CA ASP A 52 4.87 -4.04 1.20
C ASP A 52 3.54 -3.58 1.82
N ILE A 53 2.56 -4.48 1.88
CA ILE A 53 1.37 -4.35 2.72
C ILE A 53 1.32 -5.53 3.69
N SER A 54 1.50 -5.23 4.97
CA SER A 54 1.47 -6.22 6.04
C SER A 54 0.20 -6.11 6.87
N PHE A 55 -0.63 -7.15 6.82
CA PHE A 55 -1.86 -7.26 7.62
C PHE A 55 -1.55 -7.45 9.10
N ILE A 56 -2.43 -6.93 9.96
CA ILE A 56 -2.41 -7.29 11.38
C ILE A 56 -2.79 -8.77 11.51
N LYS A 57 -2.11 -9.51 12.39
CA LYS A 57 -2.40 -10.92 12.61
C LYS A 57 -3.86 -11.10 13.08
N GLY A 58 -4.63 -11.85 12.30
CA GLY A 58 -6.06 -12.11 12.60
C GLY A 58 -7.02 -11.03 12.11
N ASP A 59 -6.55 -10.05 11.33
CA ASP A 59 -7.36 -8.98 10.77
C ASP A 59 -7.13 -8.90 9.24
N ASP A 60 -8.21 -8.92 8.47
CA ASP A 60 -8.18 -8.85 7.01
C ASP A 60 -8.50 -7.45 6.46
N VAL A 61 -8.76 -6.47 7.34
CA VAL A 61 -9.05 -5.08 7.02
C VAL A 61 -7.88 -4.18 7.38
N ARG A 62 -7.34 -4.26 8.59
CA ARG A 62 -6.24 -3.41 9.04
C ARG A 62 -4.91 -3.95 8.55
N ALA A 63 -4.16 -3.10 7.88
CA ALA A 63 -2.83 -3.40 7.38
C ALA A 63 -1.88 -2.22 7.54
N CYS A 64 -0.59 -2.45 7.36
CA CYS A 64 0.43 -1.44 7.30
C CYS A 64 0.97 -1.35 5.87
N ALA A 65 0.76 -0.21 5.22
CA ALA A 65 1.42 0.13 3.98
C ALA A 65 2.83 0.66 4.27
N SER A 66 3.82 0.12 3.58
CA SER A 66 5.24 0.37 3.81
C SER A 66 5.94 0.75 2.51
N LEU A 67 6.68 1.85 2.52
CA LEU A 67 7.58 2.28 1.46
C LEU A 67 8.97 2.47 2.08
N VAL A 68 9.97 1.87 1.47
CA VAL A 68 11.39 2.12 1.78
C VAL A 68 12.14 2.50 0.52
N VAL A 69 13.19 3.29 0.65
CA VAL A 69 14.16 3.55 -0.43
C VAL A 69 15.54 3.24 0.10
N LEU A 70 16.28 2.42 -0.64
CA LEU A 70 17.64 2.04 -0.33
C LEU A 70 18.60 2.65 -1.36
N SER A 71 19.83 2.93 -0.95
CA SER A 71 20.92 3.22 -1.88
C SER A 71 21.24 1.98 -2.71
N TYR A 72 21.83 2.20 -3.87
CA TYR A 72 22.36 1.16 -4.74
C TYR A 72 23.77 1.55 -5.19
N PRO A 73 24.76 0.62 -5.16
CA PRO A 73 24.64 -0.81 -4.86
C PRO A 73 24.72 -1.17 -3.36
N GLU A 74 24.89 -0.21 -2.45
CA GLU A 74 25.16 -0.52 -1.04
C GLU A 74 23.94 -1.11 -0.33
N LEU A 75 22.71 -0.90 -0.79
CA LEU A 75 21.48 -1.42 -0.18
C LEU A 75 21.29 -0.93 1.27
N GLU A 76 21.67 0.31 1.54
CA GLU A 76 21.47 0.98 2.82
C GLU A 76 20.21 1.84 2.80
N VAL A 77 19.42 1.82 3.88
CA VAL A 77 18.12 2.51 3.90
C VAL A 77 18.32 4.02 3.98
N LEU A 78 17.83 4.74 2.97
CA LEU A 78 17.87 6.20 2.86
C LEU A 78 16.55 6.85 3.31
N TYR A 79 15.45 6.13 3.14
CA TYR A 79 14.11 6.60 3.48
C TYR A 79 13.19 5.45 3.86
N GLU A 80 12.27 5.72 4.78
CA GLU A 80 11.21 4.81 5.17
C GLU A 80 9.94 5.62 5.53
N GLU A 81 8.78 5.12 5.13
CA GLU A 81 7.49 5.61 5.58
C GLU A 81 6.50 4.44 5.75
N HIS A 82 5.83 4.42 6.90
CA HIS A 82 4.88 3.38 7.27
C HIS A 82 3.58 4.02 7.73
N ARG A 83 2.44 3.46 7.34
CA ARG A 83 1.12 3.90 7.80
C ARG A 83 0.18 2.72 7.99
N MET A 84 -0.54 2.75 9.11
CA MET A 84 -1.73 1.91 9.28
C MET A 84 -2.82 2.38 8.33
N VAL A 85 -3.45 1.42 7.66
CA VAL A 85 -4.49 1.63 6.65
C VAL A 85 -5.61 0.61 6.82
N ASN A 86 -6.81 0.99 6.36
CA ASN A 86 -7.99 0.13 6.38
C ASN A 86 -8.37 -0.25 4.95
N LEU A 87 -8.21 -1.53 4.62
CA LEU A 87 -8.49 -2.12 3.31
C LEU A 87 -9.97 -2.49 3.21
N THR A 88 -10.83 -1.49 3.04
CA THR A 88 -12.30 -1.64 3.05
C THR A 88 -12.88 -2.25 1.77
N ALA A 89 -12.13 -2.25 0.68
CA ALA A 89 -12.54 -2.93 -0.54
C ALA A 89 -12.56 -4.47 -0.34
N PRO A 90 -13.51 -5.21 -0.96
CA PRO A 90 -13.64 -6.65 -0.75
C PRO A 90 -12.44 -7.44 -1.27
N TYR A 91 -12.11 -8.53 -0.57
CA TYR A 91 -11.10 -9.48 -1.04
C TYR A 91 -11.65 -10.36 -2.17
N ILE A 92 -11.10 -10.17 -3.37
CA ILE A 92 -11.45 -10.96 -4.54
C ILE A 92 -10.16 -11.39 -5.23
N SER A 93 -9.99 -12.71 -5.41
CA SER A 93 -8.83 -13.25 -6.13
C SER A 93 -8.70 -12.62 -7.52
N GLY A 94 -7.49 -12.17 -7.86
CA GLY A 94 -7.22 -11.44 -9.09
C GLY A 94 -7.55 -9.93 -9.07
N PHE A 95 -7.96 -9.38 -7.91
CA PHE A 95 -8.27 -7.96 -7.73
C PHE A 95 -7.65 -7.37 -6.46
N LEU A 96 -6.69 -8.06 -5.84
CA LEU A 96 -6.03 -7.60 -4.61
C LEU A 96 -5.46 -6.19 -4.74
N ALA A 97 -4.95 -5.83 -5.92
CA ALA A 97 -4.43 -4.51 -6.23
C ALA A 97 -5.44 -3.37 -5.93
N PHE A 98 -6.75 -3.58 -6.11
CA PHE A 98 -7.76 -2.54 -5.81
C PHE A 98 -7.94 -2.27 -4.31
N ARG A 99 -7.44 -3.17 -3.45
CA ARG A 99 -7.41 -2.93 -2.00
C ARG A 99 -6.16 -2.15 -1.62
N GLU A 100 -5.03 -2.42 -2.26
CA GLU A 100 -3.70 -2.08 -1.75
C GLU A 100 -3.07 -0.86 -2.44
N VAL A 101 -3.27 -0.73 -3.76
CA VAL A 101 -2.48 0.16 -4.61
C VAL A 101 -2.64 1.63 -4.23
N SER A 102 -3.85 2.08 -3.88
CA SER A 102 -4.07 3.49 -3.51
C SER A 102 -3.19 3.92 -2.33
N PHE A 103 -3.04 3.06 -1.33
CA PHE A 103 -2.24 3.36 -0.15
C PHE A 103 -0.74 3.42 -0.45
N LEU A 104 -0.26 2.57 -1.36
CA LEU A 104 1.14 2.55 -1.79
C LEU A 104 1.46 3.73 -2.71
N VAL A 105 0.58 4.04 -3.66
CA VAL A 105 0.69 5.23 -4.53
C VAL A 105 0.70 6.50 -3.69
N ASP A 106 -0.18 6.61 -2.69
CA ASP A 106 -0.19 7.76 -1.78
C ASP A 106 1.12 7.90 -1.00
N ALA A 107 1.76 6.79 -0.60
CA ALA A 107 3.07 6.82 0.06
C ALA A 107 4.17 7.35 -0.88
N ILE A 108 4.18 6.91 -2.13
CA ILE A 108 5.12 7.36 -3.16
C ILE A 108 4.91 8.85 -3.47
N GLN A 109 3.67 9.30 -3.62
CA GLN A 109 3.35 10.71 -3.85
C GLN A 109 3.74 11.60 -2.66
N ARG A 110 3.62 11.10 -1.42
CA ARG A 110 4.10 11.83 -0.23
C ARG A 110 5.62 11.90 -0.20
N LEU A 111 6.34 10.84 -0.57
CA LEU A 111 7.78 10.89 -0.75
C LEU A 111 8.17 11.93 -1.80
N GLN A 112 7.56 11.89 -2.98
CA GLN A 112 7.83 12.83 -4.07
C GLN A 112 7.67 14.29 -3.63
N LYS A 113 6.63 14.59 -2.84
CA LYS A 113 6.39 15.95 -2.31
C LYS A 113 7.37 16.36 -1.21
N LYS A 114 7.76 15.43 -0.32
CA LYS A 114 8.57 15.74 0.87
C LYS A 114 10.08 15.72 0.61
N LYS A 115 10.54 14.74 -0.19
CA LYS A 115 11.96 14.47 -0.45
C LYS A 115 12.13 13.95 -1.89
N PRO A 116 11.90 14.79 -2.91
CA PRO A 116 11.99 14.39 -4.32
C PRO A 116 13.37 13.80 -4.69
N ASP A 117 14.45 14.27 -4.07
CA ASP A 117 15.82 13.78 -4.31
C ASP A 117 16.02 12.32 -3.88
N LEU A 118 15.15 11.79 -3.02
CA LEU A 118 15.15 10.41 -2.58
C LEU A 118 14.15 9.53 -3.34
N MET A 119 13.55 10.02 -4.42
CA MET A 119 12.68 9.19 -5.25
C MET A 119 13.44 7.97 -5.80
N PRO A 120 12.87 6.76 -5.70
CA PRO A 120 13.48 5.57 -6.27
C PRO A 120 13.42 5.63 -7.80
N GLN A 121 14.43 5.06 -8.45
CA GLN A 121 14.44 4.91 -9.91
C GLN A 121 13.68 3.66 -10.36
N VAL A 122 13.48 2.71 -9.44
CA VAL A 122 12.74 1.46 -9.67
C VAL A 122 12.17 0.96 -8.34
N LEU A 123 10.98 0.36 -8.40
CA LEU A 123 10.27 -0.22 -7.26
C LEU A 123 10.24 -1.74 -7.34
N LEU A 124 10.62 -2.39 -6.23
CA LEU A 124 10.43 -3.81 -6.02
C LEU A 124 9.18 -4.03 -5.17
N VAL A 125 8.23 -4.78 -5.71
CA VAL A 125 6.90 -4.96 -5.12
C VAL A 125 6.74 -6.40 -4.65
N ASP A 126 6.41 -6.62 -3.37
CA ASP A 126 6.05 -7.95 -2.87
C ASP A 126 4.70 -8.38 -3.43
N GLY A 127 4.73 -9.05 -4.57
CA GLY A 127 3.55 -9.37 -5.34
C GLY A 127 3.87 -9.68 -6.79
N ASN A 128 2.82 -9.81 -7.61
CA ASN A 128 2.97 -10.14 -9.02
C ASN A 128 2.83 -8.90 -9.91
N GLY A 129 3.52 -8.91 -11.06
CA GLY A 129 3.30 -8.03 -12.19
C GLY A 129 2.44 -8.74 -13.26
N VAL A 130 3.00 -8.97 -14.45
CA VAL A 130 2.30 -9.66 -15.56
C VAL A 130 2.01 -11.14 -15.28
N LEU A 131 2.68 -11.77 -14.32
CA LEU A 131 2.33 -13.11 -13.82
C LEU A 131 1.05 -13.07 -12.97
N HIS A 132 -0.10 -12.86 -13.61
CA HIS A 132 -1.35 -12.57 -12.92
C HIS A 132 -2.56 -13.13 -13.69
N HIS A 133 -3.68 -13.40 -13.00
CA HIS A 133 -4.92 -13.94 -13.59
C HIS A 133 -5.43 -13.15 -14.81
N ARG A 134 -5.06 -11.87 -14.91
CA ARG A 134 -5.40 -10.96 -16.02
C ARG A 134 -4.18 -10.33 -16.69
N GLY A 135 -2.98 -10.76 -16.33
CA GLY A 135 -1.73 -10.13 -16.80
C GLY A 135 -1.54 -8.70 -16.30
N PHE A 136 -2.10 -8.36 -15.13
CA PHE A 136 -2.05 -7.02 -14.54
C PHE A 136 -2.12 -7.12 -13.01
N GLY A 137 -1.00 -7.48 -12.39
CA GLY A 137 -0.86 -7.59 -10.94
C GLY A 137 -0.59 -6.23 -10.27
N VAL A 138 -0.34 -6.28 -8.95
CA VAL A 138 -0.09 -5.09 -8.12
C VAL A 138 1.13 -4.29 -8.61
N ALA A 139 2.19 -4.96 -9.07
CA ALA A 139 3.39 -4.27 -9.56
C ALA A 139 3.13 -3.48 -10.85
N CYS A 140 2.34 -4.04 -11.78
CA CYS A 140 1.90 -3.32 -12.97
C CYS A 140 1.04 -2.12 -12.60
N HIS A 141 0.10 -2.31 -11.67
CA HIS A 141 -0.84 -1.27 -11.29
C HIS A 141 -0.13 -0.08 -10.62
N ILE A 142 0.81 -0.33 -9.70
CA ILE A 142 1.64 0.73 -9.12
C ILE A 142 2.49 1.40 -10.20
N GLY A 143 3.14 0.62 -11.06
CA GLY A 143 3.99 1.16 -12.14
C GLY A 143 3.25 2.12 -13.05
N ILE A 144 2.05 1.76 -13.51
CA ILE A 144 1.21 2.63 -14.34
C ILE A 144 0.81 3.92 -13.62
N LEU A 145 0.37 3.83 -12.36
CA LEU A 145 -0.13 5.00 -11.64
C LEU A 145 0.97 5.94 -11.13
N THR A 146 2.21 5.46 -11.08
CA THR A 146 3.37 6.24 -10.61
C THR A 146 4.34 6.59 -11.73
N ASP A 147 4.15 6.00 -12.91
CA ASP A 147 5.05 6.09 -14.07
C ASP A 147 6.50 5.63 -13.78
N LEU A 148 6.69 4.85 -12.72
CA LEU A 148 7.99 4.31 -12.30
C LEU A 148 8.22 2.89 -12.85
N PRO A 149 9.48 2.53 -13.17
CA PRO A 149 9.87 1.14 -13.35
C PRO A 149 9.49 0.30 -12.12
N CYS A 150 8.79 -0.81 -12.35
CA CYS A 150 8.26 -1.67 -11.30
C CYS A 150 8.52 -3.14 -11.61
N ILE A 151 8.92 -3.91 -10.59
CA ILE A 151 9.17 -5.35 -10.68
C ILE A 151 8.31 -6.07 -9.63
N GLY A 152 7.54 -7.06 -10.08
CA GLY A 152 6.81 -7.96 -9.19
C GLY A 152 7.70 -9.10 -8.71
N VAL A 153 7.84 -9.25 -7.39
CA VAL A 153 8.63 -10.29 -6.74
C VAL A 153 7.73 -11.13 -5.84
N ALA A 154 7.28 -12.28 -6.34
CA ALA A 154 6.40 -13.16 -5.57
C ALA A 154 7.18 -14.28 -4.86
N LYS A 155 6.78 -14.57 -3.61
CA LYS A 155 7.37 -15.64 -2.78
C LYS A 155 6.81 -17.04 -3.11
N LYS A 156 5.72 -17.12 -3.89
CA LYS A 156 4.99 -18.34 -4.28
C LYS A 156 4.57 -18.24 -5.75
N LEU A 157 4.50 -19.37 -6.45
CA LEU A 157 4.01 -19.44 -7.82
C LEU A 157 2.51 -19.13 -7.85
N LEU A 158 2.10 -18.18 -8.67
CA LEU A 158 0.70 -18.00 -9.02
C LEU A 158 0.34 -18.96 -10.16
N GLN A 159 -0.68 -19.79 -9.95
CA GLN A 159 -1.09 -20.80 -10.92
C GLN A 159 -2.09 -20.21 -11.92
N VAL A 160 -1.57 -19.64 -13.01
CA VAL A 160 -2.31 -18.96 -14.08
C VAL A 160 -1.78 -19.42 -15.43
N ASP A 161 -2.62 -19.39 -16.46
CA ASP A 161 -2.25 -19.77 -17.83
C ASP A 161 -1.53 -21.13 -17.89
N GLY A 162 -2.08 -22.15 -17.22
CA GLY A 162 -1.50 -23.49 -17.20
C GLY A 162 -0.35 -23.72 -16.23
N LEU A 163 0.29 -22.66 -15.71
CA LEU A 163 1.36 -22.78 -14.72
C LEU A 163 0.84 -23.51 -13.47
N LYS A 164 1.56 -24.57 -13.07
CA LYS A 164 1.21 -25.42 -11.93
C LYS A 164 2.44 -25.70 -11.09
N ASN A 165 2.26 -25.78 -9.77
CA ASN A 165 3.31 -26.23 -8.86
C ASN A 165 3.32 -27.77 -8.78
N ASN A 166 3.52 -28.42 -9.92
CA ASN A 166 3.54 -29.88 -10.09
C ASN A 166 4.96 -30.46 -9.96
N ASP A 167 5.12 -31.76 -10.17
CA ASP A 167 6.41 -32.42 -9.99
C ASP A 167 7.46 -31.96 -11.02
N LEU A 168 7.06 -31.66 -12.26
CA LEU A 168 7.94 -31.05 -13.25
C LEU A 168 8.47 -29.68 -12.80
N HIS A 169 7.62 -28.86 -12.19
CA HIS A 169 8.04 -27.57 -11.63
C HIS A 169 9.04 -27.77 -10.48
N LYS A 170 8.78 -28.73 -9.60
CA LYS A 170 9.71 -29.07 -8.50
C LYS A 170 11.05 -29.59 -9.01
N GLU A 171 11.05 -30.40 -10.07
CA GLU A 171 12.26 -30.90 -10.73
C GLU A 171 13.10 -29.75 -11.29
N LYS A 172 12.47 -28.79 -11.99
CA LYS A 172 13.16 -27.57 -12.46
C LYS A 172 13.78 -26.78 -11.30
N ILE A 173 13.09 -26.67 -10.17
CA ILE A 173 13.64 -26.04 -8.95
C ILE A 173 14.87 -26.80 -8.42
N GLN A 174 14.85 -28.13 -8.44
CA GLN A 174 15.99 -28.95 -8.01
C GLN A 174 17.22 -28.78 -8.92
N HIS A 175 17.03 -28.38 -10.18
CA HIS A 175 18.13 -28.03 -11.09
C HIS A 175 18.77 -26.67 -10.79
N LEU A 176 18.15 -25.80 -9.99
CA LEU A 176 18.74 -24.52 -9.56
C LEU A 176 19.81 -24.74 -8.46
N LYS A 177 21.09 -24.70 -8.84
CA LYS A 177 22.23 -25.01 -7.95
C LYS A 177 22.73 -23.78 -7.22
N THR A 178 22.97 -22.70 -7.94
CA THR A 178 23.59 -21.47 -7.43
C THR A 178 22.63 -20.28 -7.41
N GLY A 179 22.97 -19.27 -6.61
CA GLY A 179 22.31 -17.97 -6.62
C GLY A 179 22.47 -17.32 -7.99
N GLY A 180 21.38 -16.83 -8.55
CA GLY A 180 21.33 -16.34 -9.93
C GLY A 180 20.76 -17.36 -10.93
N ASP A 181 20.70 -18.65 -10.60
CA ASP A 181 20.13 -19.65 -11.51
C ASP A 181 18.63 -19.40 -11.71
N THR A 182 18.18 -19.58 -12.95
CA THR A 182 16.79 -19.30 -13.34
C THR A 182 16.19 -20.31 -14.30
N PHE A 183 14.86 -20.35 -14.37
CA PHE A 183 14.15 -20.96 -15.50
C PHE A 183 12.86 -20.18 -15.84
N PRO A 184 12.44 -20.14 -17.12
CA PRO A 184 11.29 -19.36 -17.55
C PRO A 184 9.97 -19.98 -17.09
N LEU A 185 9.01 -19.12 -16.77
CA LEU A 185 7.63 -19.47 -16.44
C LEU A 185 6.77 -19.31 -17.70
N MET A 186 6.82 -20.32 -18.56
CA MET A 186 6.06 -20.35 -19.81
C MET A 186 4.65 -20.87 -19.54
N GLY A 187 3.64 -20.08 -19.89
CA GLY A 187 2.23 -20.49 -19.82
C GLY A 187 1.81 -21.34 -21.01
N ASP A 188 0.61 -21.94 -20.94
CA ASP A 188 0.02 -22.76 -22.01
C ASP A 188 -0.21 -21.94 -23.29
N SER A 189 -0.36 -20.61 -23.18
CA SER A 189 -0.41 -19.71 -24.32
C SER A 189 0.91 -19.60 -25.11
N GLY A 190 2.01 -20.14 -24.59
CA GLY A 190 3.37 -19.95 -25.10
C GLY A 190 4.05 -18.68 -24.60
N SER A 191 3.35 -17.82 -23.87
CA SER A 191 3.90 -16.58 -23.32
C SER A 191 4.81 -16.85 -22.12
N ILE A 192 5.94 -16.16 -22.03
CA ILE A 192 6.77 -16.15 -20.81
C ILE A 192 6.18 -15.12 -19.85
N LEU A 193 5.58 -15.59 -18.76
CA LEU A 193 4.91 -14.73 -17.77
C LEU A 193 5.86 -14.21 -16.68
N GLY A 194 7.05 -14.79 -16.59
CA GLY A 194 8.04 -14.43 -15.59
C GLY A 194 9.19 -15.43 -15.54
N MET A 195 9.99 -15.34 -14.48
CA MET A 195 11.17 -16.16 -14.25
C MET A 195 11.14 -16.72 -12.82
N ALA A 196 11.40 -18.02 -12.66
CA ALA A 196 11.77 -18.54 -11.34
C ALA A 196 13.25 -18.26 -11.12
N LEU A 197 13.60 -17.61 -10.01
CA LEU A 197 14.96 -17.22 -9.65
C LEU A 197 15.36 -17.85 -8.32
N LYS A 198 16.46 -18.59 -8.31
CA LYS A 198 17.15 -18.93 -7.06
C LYS A 198 17.98 -17.73 -6.64
N SER A 199 17.42 -16.93 -5.73
CA SER A 199 18.01 -15.64 -5.37
C SER A 199 19.25 -15.72 -4.46
N HIS A 200 19.45 -16.85 -3.77
CA HIS A 200 20.52 -16.99 -2.78
C HIS A 200 20.96 -18.46 -2.61
N ASN A 201 22.27 -18.69 -2.50
CA ASN A 201 22.88 -20.03 -2.42
C ASN A 201 22.30 -20.91 -1.31
N LYS A 202 22.04 -20.33 -0.13
CA LYS A 202 21.52 -21.06 1.05
C LYS A 202 20.02 -21.31 1.03
N SER A 203 19.29 -20.92 -0.03
CA SER A 203 17.85 -21.16 -0.14
C SER A 203 17.51 -22.03 -1.33
N SER A 204 16.68 -23.05 -1.11
CA SER A 204 16.11 -23.89 -2.17
C SER A 204 14.79 -23.34 -2.73
N LYS A 205 14.16 -22.36 -2.06
CA LYS A 205 12.87 -21.81 -2.47
C LYS A 205 13.09 -20.62 -3.41
N PRO A 206 12.72 -20.72 -4.69
CA PRO A 206 12.90 -19.62 -5.62
C PRO A 206 11.98 -18.43 -5.28
N LEU A 207 12.28 -17.30 -5.91
CA LEU A 207 11.36 -16.19 -6.11
C LEU A 207 10.77 -16.30 -7.52
N TYR A 208 9.58 -15.73 -7.72
CA TYR A 208 8.93 -15.67 -9.02
C TYR A 208 8.89 -14.20 -9.45
N ILE A 209 9.72 -13.87 -10.43
CA ILE A 209 9.93 -12.50 -10.89
C ILE A 209 9.07 -12.28 -12.12
N SER A 210 8.36 -11.16 -12.16
CA SER A 210 7.55 -10.76 -13.31
C SER A 210 7.64 -9.27 -13.53
N VAL A 211 7.60 -8.88 -14.80
CA VAL A 211 7.59 -7.47 -15.21
C VAL A 211 6.39 -6.77 -14.58
N GLY A 212 6.61 -5.62 -13.95
CA GLY A 212 5.55 -4.70 -13.55
C GLY A 212 5.32 -3.64 -14.62
N HIS A 213 6.31 -2.78 -14.84
CA HIS A 213 6.25 -1.67 -15.80
C HIS A 213 7.66 -1.15 -16.12
N LYS A 214 7.91 -0.69 -17.35
CA LYS A 214 9.15 -0.02 -17.81
C LYS A 214 10.45 -0.75 -17.47
N VAL A 215 10.43 -2.07 -17.57
CA VAL A 215 11.59 -2.92 -17.32
C VAL A 215 11.42 -4.22 -18.06
N SER A 216 12.48 -4.72 -18.69
CA SER A 216 12.48 -6.04 -19.31
C SER A 216 12.55 -7.15 -18.26
N LEU A 217 12.08 -8.36 -18.59
CA LEU A 217 12.15 -9.48 -17.65
C LEU A 217 13.60 -9.84 -17.28
N GLU A 218 14.53 -9.74 -18.23
CA GLU A 218 15.95 -10.01 -18.01
C GLU A 218 16.56 -9.02 -17.02
N THR A 219 16.41 -7.71 -17.29
CA THR A 219 16.85 -6.62 -16.40
C THR A 219 16.23 -6.78 -15.01
N ALA A 220 14.94 -7.11 -14.93
CA ALA A 220 14.26 -7.34 -13.67
C ALA A 220 14.92 -8.47 -12.87
N VAL A 221 15.17 -9.63 -13.49
CA VAL A 221 15.80 -10.79 -12.83
C VAL A 221 17.20 -10.46 -12.32
N HIS A 222 18.03 -9.81 -13.16
CA HIS A 222 19.38 -9.42 -12.79
C HIS A 222 19.40 -8.41 -11.64
N LEU A 223 18.53 -7.40 -11.67
CA LEU A 223 18.44 -6.40 -10.61
C LEU A 223 17.95 -7.03 -9.30
N ILE A 224 16.98 -7.94 -9.35
CA ILE A 224 16.53 -8.66 -8.17
C ILE A 224 17.66 -9.47 -7.55
N GLN A 225 18.45 -10.17 -8.36
CA GLN A 225 19.61 -10.92 -7.89
C GLN A 225 20.65 -10.00 -7.24
N ALA A 226 20.93 -8.84 -7.83
CA ALA A 226 21.86 -7.85 -7.28
C ALA A 226 21.36 -7.25 -5.95
N CYS A 227 20.04 -7.13 -5.77
CA CYS A 227 19.43 -6.66 -4.52
C CYS A 227 19.37 -7.73 -3.41
N CYS A 228 19.81 -8.96 -3.65
CA CYS A 228 19.65 -10.08 -2.70
C CYS A 228 20.91 -10.32 -1.85
N ARG A 229 20.98 -9.69 -0.66
CA ARG A 229 21.89 -10.12 0.43
C ARG A 229 21.46 -11.44 1.08
N TYR A 230 20.16 -11.73 1.03
CA TYR A 230 19.53 -12.97 1.50
C TYR A 230 18.59 -13.52 0.41
N ARG A 231 17.74 -14.50 0.75
CA ARG A 231 16.71 -15.00 -0.17
C ARG A 231 15.78 -13.87 -0.65
N ILE A 232 15.32 -13.00 0.25
CA ILE A 232 14.41 -11.90 -0.11
C ILE A 232 15.26 -10.67 -0.46
N PRO A 233 14.95 -9.93 -1.54
CA PRO A 233 15.71 -8.73 -1.92
C PRO A 233 15.61 -7.68 -0.81
N GLU A 234 16.70 -6.96 -0.56
CA GLU A 234 16.80 -6.03 0.56
C GLU A 234 15.66 -5.00 0.61
N PRO A 235 15.26 -4.33 -0.48
CA PRO A 235 14.15 -3.37 -0.42
C PRO A 235 12.84 -4.00 0.08
N ILE A 236 12.50 -5.21 -0.38
CA ILE A 236 11.30 -5.92 0.08
C ILE A 236 11.47 -6.41 1.52
N ARG A 237 12.64 -6.94 1.87
CA ARG A 237 12.94 -7.43 3.21
C ARG A 237 12.83 -6.29 4.24
N GLN A 238 13.37 -5.12 3.92
CA GLN A 238 13.33 -3.95 4.79
C GLN A 238 11.91 -3.38 4.91
N ALA A 239 11.13 -3.38 3.83
CA ALA A 239 9.72 -3.00 3.86
C ALA A 239 8.89 -3.90 4.79
N ASP A 240 9.07 -5.23 4.72
CA ASP A 240 8.38 -6.24 5.54
C ASP A 240 8.79 -6.18 7.02
N ILE A 241 10.09 -6.03 7.32
CA ILE A 241 10.56 -5.95 8.71
C ILE A 241 9.98 -4.73 9.40
N ARG A 242 10.04 -3.58 8.73
CA ARG A 242 9.59 -2.31 9.32
C ARG A 242 8.08 -2.21 9.40
N SER A 243 7.34 -2.75 8.42
CA SER A 243 5.89 -2.80 8.47
C SER A 243 5.41 -3.62 9.67
N ARG A 244 6.01 -4.78 9.91
CA ARG A 244 5.74 -5.63 11.10
C ARG A 244 6.11 -4.93 12.41
N GLU A 245 7.26 -4.24 12.45
CA GLU A 245 7.66 -3.49 13.63
C GLU A 245 6.70 -2.33 13.92
N TYR A 246 6.28 -1.59 12.90
CA TYR A 246 5.33 -0.50 13.01
C TYR A 246 3.96 -0.98 13.51
N VAL A 247 3.47 -2.12 13.01
CA VAL A 247 2.25 -2.77 13.51
C VAL A 247 2.38 -3.09 14.99
N ARG A 248 3.48 -3.73 15.40
CA ARG A 248 3.72 -4.11 16.80
C ARG A 248 3.68 -2.89 17.72
N ARG A 249 4.45 -1.84 17.39
CA ARG A 249 4.51 -0.60 18.17
C ARG A 249 3.16 0.10 18.27
N THR A 250 2.38 0.11 17.18
CA THR A 250 1.06 0.75 17.16
C THR A 250 0.06 0.03 18.06
N ILE A 251 0.08 -1.31 18.07
CA ILE A 251 -0.77 -2.12 18.94
C ILE A 251 -0.39 -1.93 20.41
N GLU A 252 0.91 -1.93 20.72
CA GLU A 252 1.40 -1.69 22.09
C GLU A 252 0.94 -0.32 22.62
N LEU A 253 1.08 0.75 21.83
CA LEU A 253 0.63 2.09 22.20
C LEU A 253 -0.90 2.15 22.42
N ALA A 254 -1.68 1.52 21.54
CA ALA A 254 -3.14 1.49 21.68
C ALA A 254 -3.58 0.76 22.97
N ASN A 255 -2.93 -0.35 23.31
CA ASN A 255 -3.19 -1.09 24.54
C ASN A 255 -2.82 -0.27 25.78
N SER A 256 -1.70 0.45 25.76
CA SER A 256 -1.29 1.32 26.86
C SER A 256 -2.29 2.46 27.08
N GLN A 257 -2.79 3.07 26.01
CA GLN A 257 -3.79 4.15 26.09
C GLN A 257 -5.14 3.65 26.62
N GLU A 258 -5.60 2.46 26.21
CA GLU A 258 -6.85 1.91 26.73
C GLU A 258 -6.72 1.56 28.23
N ALA A 259 -5.60 0.97 28.64
CA ALA A 259 -5.33 0.68 30.06
C ALA A 259 -5.24 1.95 30.92
N GLU A 260 -4.66 3.04 30.40
CA GLU A 260 -4.64 4.34 31.09
C GLU A 260 -6.05 4.91 31.20
N LYS A 261 -6.86 4.82 30.13
CA LYS A 261 -8.25 5.27 30.13
C LYS A 261 -9.12 4.47 31.10
N GLU A 262 -8.89 3.16 31.24
CA GLU A 262 -9.54 2.32 32.24
C GLU A 262 -9.16 2.72 33.66
N ARG A 263 -7.86 2.92 33.94
CA ARG A 263 -7.41 3.43 35.25
C ARG A 263 -8.00 4.79 35.59
N LEU A 264 -8.06 5.71 34.63
CA LEU A 264 -8.66 7.04 34.85
C LEU A 264 -10.16 6.96 35.10
N LYS A 265 -10.88 6.04 34.45
CA LYS A 265 -12.30 5.76 34.73
C LYS A 265 -12.49 5.17 36.13
N GLU A 266 -11.62 4.27 36.58
CA GLU A 266 -11.66 3.73 37.94
C GLU A 266 -11.45 4.83 38.99
N ILE A 267 -10.44 5.70 38.79
CA ILE A 267 -10.19 6.84 39.68
C ILE A 267 -11.39 7.79 39.71
N ALA A 268 -11.94 8.17 38.55
CA ALA A 268 -13.12 9.03 38.46
C ALA A 268 -14.40 8.38 39.05
N GLY A 269 -14.52 7.05 38.97
CA GLY A 269 -15.60 6.29 39.58
C GLY A 269 -15.49 6.19 41.11
N TYR A 270 -14.27 6.18 41.65
CA TYR A 270 -14.03 6.18 43.10
C TYR A 270 -14.35 7.54 43.74
N ASP A 271 -14.17 8.66 43.04
CA ASP A 271 -14.45 10.01 43.57
C ASP A 271 -15.96 10.29 43.74
N LEU A 272 -16.83 9.63 42.97
CA LEU A 272 -18.28 9.72 43.13
C LEU A 272 -18.83 8.85 44.29
N GLY A 273 -18.02 7.94 44.84
CA GLY A 273 -18.40 7.07 45.96
C GLY A 273 -18.04 7.59 47.35
N ASN A 274 -17.21 8.64 47.44
CA ASN A 274 -16.66 9.12 48.72
C ASN A 274 -17.09 10.55 49.11
N SER A 275 -17.93 11.22 48.33
CA SER A 275 -18.47 12.55 48.67
C SER A 275 -19.78 12.54 49.49
N GLU A 276 -20.39 11.38 49.76
CA GLU A 276 -21.63 11.27 50.57
C GLU A 276 -21.40 10.92 52.06
N ARG A 277 -20.17 10.97 52.58
CA ARG A 277 -19.91 10.77 54.03
C ARG A 277 -18.92 11.77 54.62
N SER A 278 -19.31 13.03 54.68
CA SER A 278 -18.92 13.90 55.81
C SER A 278 -19.69 15.22 55.77
N GLY A 279 -20.43 15.51 56.86
CA GLY A 279 -20.87 16.88 57.16
C GLY A 279 -22.36 17.10 57.40
N GLU A 280 -23.00 16.32 58.29
CA GLU A 280 -24.27 16.72 58.89
C GLU A 280 -24.01 17.22 60.31
N GLN A 281 -23.90 18.55 60.49
CA GLN A 281 -24.31 19.30 61.69
C GLN A 281 -23.88 20.77 61.59
N ALA A 282 -24.82 21.66 61.28
CA ALA A 282 -24.86 23.02 61.83
C ALA A 282 -26.25 23.64 61.63
N THR A 283 -26.91 23.88 62.76
CA THR A 283 -28.17 24.60 62.89
C THR A 283 -27.94 26.12 62.76
N LYS A 284 -28.89 26.86 62.15
CA LYS A 284 -29.49 28.12 62.68
C LYS A 284 -30.32 28.90 61.63
N ARG A 285 -31.59 29.13 62.03
CA ARG A 285 -32.43 30.35 61.97
C ARG A 285 -32.37 31.31 60.76
N SER A 286 -33.54 31.42 60.12
CA SER A 286 -34.32 32.62 59.71
C SER A 286 -33.61 33.99 59.57
N GLU A 287 -33.80 34.62 58.39
CA GLU A 287 -34.37 35.97 58.25
C GLU A 287 -34.68 36.32 56.77
N SER A 288 -35.48 37.37 56.61
CA SER A 288 -36.35 37.87 55.51
C SER A 288 -35.72 38.41 54.19
N LEU A 289 -36.44 38.19 53.08
CA LEU A 289 -36.87 39.04 51.91
C LEU A 289 -36.19 40.41 51.58
N PRO A 290 -36.41 41.06 50.40
CA PRO A 290 -37.05 40.70 49.09
C PRO A 290 -36.14 41.04 47.86
N GLY A 291 -36.36 40.63 46.61
CA GLY A 291 -37.42 41.05 45.66
C GLY A 291 -36.81 41.54 44.31
N PHE A 292 -37.63 41.47 43.24
CA PHE A 292 -37.45 41.92 41.83
C PHE A 292 -36.79 40.93 40.85
N ALA A 293 -37.54 40.17 40.03
CA ALA A 293 -38.48 40.52 38.93
C ALA A 293 -37.78 40.78 37.58
N ALA A 294 -37.95 39.84 36.64
CA ALA A 294 -38.41 40.09 35.28
C ALA A 294 -38.69 38.75 34.57
N SER A 295 -39.88 38.68 33.95
CA SER A 295 -40.39 37.57 33.15
C SER A 295 -40.22 37.92 31.64
N PRO A 296 -40.73 37.14 30.68
CA PRO A 296 -39.91 36.38 29.74
C PRO A 296 -39.92 36.95 28.30
N ALA A 297 -38.90 36.59 27.51
CA ALA A 297 -38.93 36.75 26.06
C ALA A 297 -38.76 35.38 25.38
N SER A 298 -39.63 35.16 24.41
CA SER A 298 -39.90 33.98 23.59
C SER A 298 -38.77 33.56 22.64
N VAL A 299 -38.44 32.25 22.63
CA VAL A 299 -38.40 31.24 21.51
C VAL A 299 -37.96 31.75 20.11
N PRO A 300 -37.08 31.06 19.32
CA PRO A 300 -37.08 29.61 19.07
C PRO A 300 -35.76 28.82 18.93
N GLN A 301 -35.92 27.53 19.25
CA GLN A 301 -35.35 26.32 18.63
C GLN A 301 -34.57 26.48 17.30
N GLY A 302 -33.34 25.97 17.30
CA GLY A 302 -32.52 25.73 16.12
C GLY A 302 -31.36 24.79 16.47
N GLU A 303 -31.59 23.49 16.31
CA GLU A 303 -30.64 22.41 16.58
C GLU A 303 -29.33 22.59 15.80
N ARG A 304 -28.19 22.64 16.50
CA ARG A 304 -26.87 22.46 15.88
C ARG A 304 -26.63 20.96 15.67
N ARG A 305 -26.83 20.51 14.44
CA ARG A 305 -26.35 19.23 13.93
C ARG A 305 -25.55 19.51 12.67
N LEU A 306 -24.21 19.40 12.74
CA LEU A 306 -23.31 19.24 11.58
C LEU A 306 -21.87 19.02 12.07
N LEU A 307 -21.60 17.80 12.52
CA LEU A 307 -20.27 17.20 12.60
C LEU A 307 -20.49 15.71 12.29
N MET A 308 -19.75 15.22 11.30
CA MET A 308 -19.84 13.90 10.66
C MET A 308 -20.90 13.78 9.55
N GLU A 309 -20.46 13.93 8.31
CA GLU A 309 -20.71 12.97 7.22
C GLU A 309 -19.99 13.41 5.93
N LYS A 310 -19.60 12.42 5.10
CA LYS A 310 -18.94 12.51 3.78
C LYS A 310 -17.40 12.45 3.76
N GLN A 311 -16.86 11.36 4.32
CA GLN A 311 -15.83 10.60 3.61
C GLN A 311 -16.53 9.65 2.63
N SER A 312 -16.40 9.92 1.34
CA SER A 312 -16.39 8.97 0.20
C SER A 312 -16.97 9.62 -1.06
N TYR A 313 -16.32 9.33 -2.19
CA TYR A 313 -16.75 9.62 -3.56
C TYR A 313 -16.55 11.05 -4.11
N LEU A 314 -15.32 11.57 -4.09
CA LEU A 314 -14.88 12.59 -5.09
C LEU A 314 -13.35 12.79 -5.19
N TRP A 315 -12.54 11.72 -5.24
CA TRP A 315 -11.06 11.89 -5.34
C TRP A 315 -10.38 11.15 -6.51
N VAL A 316 -11.10 10.32 -7.27
CA VAL A 316 -10.55 9.68 -8.47
C VAL A 316 -10.71 10.54 -9.75
N ARG A 317 -11.40 11.69 -9.68
CA ARG A 317 -11.66 12.54 -10.85
C ARG A 317 -10.89 13.87 -10.88
N ILE A 318 -10.29 14.31 -9.77
CA ILE A 318 -9.62 15.63 -9.69
C ILE A 318 -8.12 15.55 -10.06
N CYS A 319 -7.50 14.37 -10.04
CA CYS A 319 -6.13 14.21 -10.55
C CYS A 319 -6.06 13.82 -12.05
N TRP A 320 -7.17 13.46 -12.69
CA TRP A 320 -7.14 13.02 -14.10
C TRP A 320 -7.35 14.18 -15.09
N ASP A 321 -8.19 15.18 -14.75
CA ASP A 321 -8.50 16.28 -15.67
C ASP A 321 -7.43 17.39 -15.72
N ARG A 322 -6.44 17.38 -14.81
CA ARG A 322 -5.37 18.42 -14.78
C ARG A 322 -4.09 18.04 -15.51
N TRP A 323 -3.92 16.77 -15.89
CA TRP A 323 -2.73 16.31 -16.63
C TRP A 323 -2.92 16.32 -18.15
N TYR A 324 -4.17 16.34 -18.64
CA TYR A 324 -4.47 16.34 -20.09
C TYR A 324 -4.53 17.75 -20.73
N ILE A 325 -4.43 18.82 -19.95
CA ILE A 325 -4.51 20.22 -20.46
C ILE A 325 -3.13 20.90 -20.56
N GLU A 326 -2.07 20.38 -19.92
CA GLU A 326 -0.72 20.98 -19.98
C GLU A 326 0.23 20.35 -21.01
N CYS A 327 -0.18 19.30 -21.73
CA CYS A 327 0.64 18.68 -22.78
C CYS A 327 0.31 19.12 -24.22
N ASP A 328 -0.67 20.02 -24.43
CA ASP A 328 -1.11 20.44 -25.78
C ASP A 328 -0.77 21.91 -26.12
N LEU A 329 0.24 22.49 -25.46
CA LEU A 329 0.75 23.84 -25.77
C LEU A 329 2.27 23.89 -25.91
N ARG A 330 2.83 23.01 -26.75
CA ARG A 330 4.11 23.25 -27.46
C ARG A 330 4.08 22.59 -28.84
N GLN A 331 3.20 23.08 -29.71
CA GLN A 331 3.47 23.07 -31.15
C GLN A 331 3.58 24.51 -31.63
N SER A 332 4.73 24.85 -32.20
CA SER A 332 4.88 25.98 -33.13
C SER A 332 6.22 25.84 -33.89
N PRO A 333 6.30 26.26 -35.17
CA PRO A 333 7.09 25.60 -36.22
C PRO A 333 8.25 26.46 -36.75
N PHE A 334 9.31 25.84 -37.29
CA PHE A 334 10.26 26.45 -38.25
C PHE A 334 10.86 25.29 -39.08
N SER A 335 10.29 24.98 -40.25
CA SER A 335 10.60 25.52 -41.60
C SER A 335 11.94 25.04 -42.18
N LEU A 336 11.82 24.29 -43.27
CA LEU A 336 12.87 23.87 -44.21
C LEU A 336 13.79 25.01 -44.65
N GLN A 337 15.10 24.75 -44.59
CA GLN A 337 16.07 24.92 -45.68
C GLN A 337 17.25 23.97 -45.49
#